data_AF-A0A453LB04-F1
#
_entry.id   AF-A0A453LB04-F1
#
_cell.length_a   1.000
_cell.length_b   1.000
_cell.length_c   1.000
_cell.angle_alpha   90.00
_cell.angle_beta   90.00
_cell.angle_gamma   90.00
#
_symmetry.space_group_name_H-M   'P 1'
#
loop_
_entity.id
_entity.type
_entity.pdbx_description
1 polymer ?
#
loop_
_entity_poly.entity_id
_entity_poly.type
_entity_poly.pdbx_seq_one_letter_code
_entity_poly.pdbx_strand_id
1 'polypeptide(L)'
;LLVGRTSKELATLEEKTKVLSQAGINAECLSASSLHALEPALCVRNDGGAMFLPEDRQIDVFQAVSLIEKINRSYSPKGRYMELYNDPAMSLIRSEVTGRVEGVQTSKNILYGRKATVVASGAWTRSLLHSFLGPNSTLDIPVKPRK
;
A
#
# COMPACT_ATOMS: atom_id res chain seq x y z
N LEU A 1 15.24 -3.02 9.19
CA LEU A 1 16.65 -2.55 9.21
C LEU A 1 17.08 -2.20 7.78
N LEU A 2 17.71 -1.05 7.58
CA LEU A 2 18.23 -0.62 6.27
C LEU A 2 19.74 -0.35 6.38
N VAL A 3 20.55 -1.08 5.62
CA VAL A 3 22.02 -1.07 5.74
C VAL A 3 22.64 -0.03 4.80
N GLY A 4 23.57 0.77 5.33
CA GLY A 4 24.47 1.61 4.55
C GLY A 4 25.89 1.04 4.61
N ARG A 5 26.49 0.77 3.44
CA ARG A 5 27.82 0.14 3.32
C ARG A 5 28.94 1.16 3.11
N THR A 6 28.60 2.41 2.88
CA THR A 6 29.53 3.53 2.68
C THR A 6 29.16 4.70 3.58
N SER A 7 30.10 5.59 3.86
CA SER A 7 29.83 6.78 4.67
C SER A 7 28.73 7.66 4.08
N LYS A 8 28.63 7.74 2.74
CA LYS A 8 27.58 8.52 2.05
C LYS A 8 26.19 7.91 2.25
N GLU A 9 26.08 6.59 2.15
CA GLU A 9 24.82 5.88 2.42
C GLU A 9 24.44 6.02 3.90
N LEU A 10 25.40 5.88 4.82
CA LEU A 10 25.16 6.06 6.25
C LEU A 10 24.68 7.47 6.59
N ALA A 11 25.32 8.51 6.05
CA ALA A 11 24.84 9.90 6.23
C ALA A 11 23.41 10.09 5.71
N THR A 12 23.06 9.44 4.60
CA THR A 12 21.67 9.47 4.08
C THR A 12 20.69 8.77 5.03
N LEU A 13 21.12 7.68 5.67
CA LEU A 13 20.32 6.96 6.66
C LEU A 13 20.16 7.77 7.95
N GLU A 14 21.20 8.45 8.42
CA GLU A 14 21.13 9.35 9.60
C GLU A 14 20.11 10.47 9.41
N GLU A 15 20.12 11.12 8.25
CA GLU A 15 19.13 12.15 7.93
C GLU A 15 17.71 11.57 7.87
N LYS A 16 17.54 10.37 7.31
CA LYS A 16 16.24 9.67 7.33
C LYS A 16 15.79 9.32 8.75
N THR A 17 16.71 8.84 9.59
CA THR A 17 16.43 8.55 11.01
C THR A 17 15.90 9.80 11.70
N LYS A 18 16.56 10.96 11.54
CA LYS A 18 16.11 12.23 12.12
C LYS A 18 14.70 12.60 11.68
N VAL A 19 14.40 12.50 10.38
CA VAL A 19 13.06 12.79 9.84
C VAL A 19 12.00 11.87 10.44
N LEU A 20 12.29 10.58 10.56
CA LEU A 20 11.36 9.61 11.15
C LEU A 20 11.14 9.87 12.64
N SER A 21 12.21 10.15 13.41
CA SER A 21 12.11 10.49 14.82
C SER A 21 11.31 11.77 15.06
N GLN A 22 11.48 12.79 14.22
CA GLN A 22 10.68 14.02 14.27
C GLN A 22 9.20 13.77 13.96
N ALA A 23 8.89 12.75 13.15
CA ALA A 23 7.53 12.30 12.89
C ALA A 23 6.96 11.40 14.01
N GLY A 24 7.69 11.19 15.10
CA GLY A 24 7.27 10.36 16.24
C GLY A 24 7.49 8.86 16.03
N ILE A 25 8.23 8.45 15.00
CA ILE A 25 8.58 7.05 14.76
C ILE A 25 9.87 6.73 15.51
N ASN A 26 9.88 5.66 16.30
CA ASN A 26 11.11 5.19 16.94
C ASN A 26 12.07 4.63 15.89
N ALA A 27 13.10 5.40 15.57
CA ALA A 27 14.14 5.07 14.61
C ALA A 27 15.50 5.41 15.20
N GLU A 28 16.47 4.53 14.97
CA GLU A 28 17.83 4.61 15.51
C GLU A 28 18.84 4.49 14.37
N CYS A 29 19.97 5.19 14.48
CA CYS A 29 21.12 4.95 13.61
C CYS A 29 22.16 4.13 14.38
N LEU A 30 22.48 2.95 13.85
CA LEU A 30 23.45 2.03 14.43
C LEU A 30 24.79 2.16 13.71
N SER A 31 25.87 2.30 14.48
CA SER A 31 27.24 2.17 13.99
C SER A 31 27.52 0.73 13.53
N ALA A 32 28.63 0.52 12.82
CA ALA A 32 29.08 -0.82 12.44
C ALA A 32 29.17 -1.80 13.62
N SER A 33 29.67 -1.35 14.77
CA SER A 33 29.80 -2.21 15.97
C SER A 33 28.46 -2.52 16.62
N SER A 34 27.57 -1.53 16.76
CA SER A 34 26.22 -1.74 17.28
C SER A 34 25.37 -2.61 16.35
N LEU A 35 25.53 -2.44 15.03
CA LEU A 35 24.89 -3.30 14.03
C LEU A 35 25.37 -4.75 14.16
N HIS A 36 26.67 -4.96 14.26
CA HIS A 36 27.23 -6.32 14.38
C HIS A 36 26.78 -7.01 15.69
N ALA A 37 26.63 -6.26 16.78
CA ALA A 37 26.09 -6.79 18.03
C ALA A 37 24.62 -7.22 17.89
N LEU A 38 23.83 -6.50 17.09
CA LEU A 38 22.41 -6.79 16.87
C LEU A 38 22.18 -7.91 15.84
N GLU A 39 22.92 -7.89 14.73
CA GLU A 39 22.81 -8.85 13.62
C GLU A 39 24.22 -9.29 13.18
N PRO A 40 24.80 -10.31 13.84
CA PRO A 40 26.18 -10.74 13.59
C PRO A 40 26.43 -11.25 12.17
N ALA A 41 25.39 -11.72 11.46
CA ALA A 41 25.54 -12.19 10.08
C ALA A 41 25.73 -11.05 9.07
N LEU A 42 25.44 -9.80 9.46
CA LEU A 42 25.66 -8.63 8.62
C LEU A 42 27.07 -8.06 8.81
N CYS A 43 27.91 -8.23 7.80
CA CYS A 43 29.23 -7.60 7.74
C CYS A 43 29.15 -6.27 6.98
N VAL A 44 29.50 -5.18 7.67
CA VAL A 44 29.73 -3.86 7.06
C VAL A 44 31.14 -3.39 7.38
N ARG A 45 31.66 -2.44 6.59
CA ARG A 45 32.93 -1.77 6.91
C ARG A 45 32.74 -0.84 8.10
N ASN A 46 33.84 -0.40 8.71
CA ASN A 46 33.82 0.50 9.87
C ASN A 46 33.12 1.84 9.60
N ASP A 47 33.10 2.28 8.34
CA ASP A 47 32.42 3.50 7.87
C ASP A 47 30.98 3.25 7.40
N GLY A 48 30.46 2.04 7.60
CA GLY A 48 29.06 1.66 7.37
C GLY A 48 28.25 1.57 8.67
N GLY A 49 26.98 1.19 8.53
CA GLY A 49 26.04 1.10 9.64
C GLY A 49 24.63 0.80 9.14
N ALA A 50 23.62 1.08 9.96
CA ALA A 50 22.24 0.87 9.56
C ALA A 50 21.25 1.82 10.24
N MET A 51 20.14 2.11 9.56
CA MET A 51 18.94 2.63 10.21
C MET A 51 18.11 1.45 10.72
N PHE A 52 17.75 1.50 12.00
CA PHE A 52 16.99 0.48 12.69
C PHE A 52 15.67 1.05 13.20
N LEU A 53 14.59 0.31 13.00
CA LEU A 53 13.26 0.64 13.51
C LEU A 53 12.85 -0.53 14.39
N PRO A 54 12.94 -0.41 15.73
CA PRO A 54 12.69 -1.53 16.65
C PRO A 54 11.30 -2.15 16.50
N GLU A 55 10.32 -1.32 16.14
CA GLU A 55 8.93 -1.74 15.99
C GLU A 55 8.55 -2.17 14.57
N ASP A 56 9.51 -2.16 13.64
CA ASP A 56 9.29 -2.71 12.31
C ASP A 56 9.15 -4.23 12.38
N ARG A 57 8.08 -4.77 11.78
CA ARG A 57 7.73 -6.19 11.87
C ARG A 57 7.37 -6.72 10.49
N GLN A 58 7.70 -7.98 10.27
CA GLN A 58 7.16 -8.71 9.13
C GLN A 58 5.72 -9.12 9.42
N ILE A 59 4.87 -9.01 8.40
CA ILE A 59 3.47 -9.41 8.46
C ILE A 59 3.25 -10.51 7.43
N ASP A 60 2.59 -11.59 7.85
CA ASP A 60 2.02 -12.55 6.90
C ASP A 60 0.79 -11.92 6.26
N VAL A 61 0.95 -11.48 5.01
CA VAL A 61 -0.09 -10.78 4.27
C VAL A 61 -1.32 -11.65 4.04
N PHE A 62 -1.15 -12.96 3.80
CA PHE A 62 -2.28 -13.86 3.57
C PHE A 62 -3.11 -14.03 4.83
N GLN A 63 -2.45 -14.21 5.98
CA GLN A 63 -3.15 -14.29 7.26
C GLN A 63 -3.84 -12.97 7.63
N ALA A 64 -3.17 -11.84 7.40
CA ALA A 64 -3.75 -10.51 7.66
C ALA A 64 -5.03 -10.29 6.83
N VAL A 65 -5.00 -10.59 5.52
CA VAL A 65 -6.17 -10.46 4.63
C VAL A 65 -7.28 -11.41 5.06
N SER A 66 -6.98 -12.69 5.33
CA SER A 66 -7.96 -13.67 5.79
C SER A 66 -8.66 -13.25 7.09
N LEU A 67 -7.92 -12.66 8.03
CA LEU A 67 -8.48 -12.12 9.27
C LEU A 67 -9.42 -10.94 9.01
N ILE A 68 -9.02 -10.00 8.15
CA ILE A 68 -9.85 -8.85 7.77
C ILE A 68 -11.16 -9.31 7.10
N GLU A 69 -11.08 -10.26 6.16
CA GLU A 69 -12.25 -10.86 5.53
C GLU A 69 -13.17 -11.51 6.57
N LYS A 70 -12.63 -12.34 7.46
CA LYS A 70 -13.39 -13.01 8.52
C LYS A 70 -14.13 -12.02 9.40
N ILE A 71 -13.47 -10.95 9.82
CA ILE A 71 -14.09 -9.90 10.65
C ILE A 71 -15.21 -9.21 9.87
N ASN A 72 -14.98 -8.86 8.60
CA ASN A 72 -15.96 -8.15 7.78
C ASN A 72 -17.18 -9.01 7.42
N ARG A 73 -17.01 -10.32 7.23
CA ARG A 73 -18.12 -11.27 6.99
C ARG A 73 -19.17 -11.23 8.09
N SER A 74 -18.80 -10.88 9.33
CA SER A 74 -19.77 -10.70 10.43
C SER A 74 -20.82 -9.61 10.17
N TYR A 75 -20.57 -8.70 9.21
CA TYR A 75 -21.49 -7.64 8.81
C TYR A 75 -22.39 -8.01 7.62
N SER A 76 -22.18 -9.17 7.00
CA SER A 76 -22.99 -9.66 5.87
C SER A 76 -24.47 -9.87 6.23
N PRO A 77 -24.84 -10.47 7.39
CA PRO A 77 -26.25 -10.62 7.77
C PRO A 77 -27.00 -9.30 7.95
N LYS A 78 -26.28 -8.18 8.14
CA LYS A 78 -26.85 -6.82 8.22
C LYS A 78 -26.92 -6.12 6.87
N GLY A 79 -26.56 -6.80 5.77
CA GLY A 79 -26.50 -6.23 4.42
C GLY A 79 -25.43 -5.15 4.25
N ARG A 80 -24.41 -5.10 5.11
CA ARG A 80 -23.38 -4.03 5.09
C ARG A 80 -22.05 -4.45 4.46
N TYR A 81 -21.88 -5.73 4.17
CA TYR A 81 -20.66 -6.26 3.58
C TYR A 81 -21.00 -7.37 2.58
N MET A 82 -20.31 -7.35 1.46
CA MET A 82 -20.33 -8.37 0.43
C MET A 82 -18.95 -8.42 -0.20
N GLU A 83 -18.50 -9.62 -0.56
CA GLU A 83 -17.27 -9.87 -1.28
C GLU A 83 -17.59 -10.66 -2.54
N LEU A 84 -17.00 -10.23 -3.66
CA LEU A 84 -17.22 -10.85 -4.97
C LEU A 84 -15.86 -11.22 -5.53
N TYR A 85 -15.59 -12.52 -5.59
CA TYR A 85 -14.36 -13.06 -6.17
C TYR A 85 -14.58 -13.46 -7.62
N ASN A 86 -13.52 -13.34 -8.44
CA ASN A 86 -13.57 -13.67 -9.86
C ASN A 86 -14.71 -12.93 -10.58
N ASP A 87 -14.93 -11.66 -10.20
CA ASP A 87 -15.93 -10.78 -10.80
C ASP A 87 -15.32 -9.39 -11.03
N PRO A 88 -14.45 -9.24 -12.04
CA PRO A 88 -13.73 -7.99 -12.29
C PRO A 88 -14.69 -6.82 -12.57
N ALA A 89 -14.34 -5.64 -12.09
CA ALA A 89 -15.01 -4.39 -12.45
C ALA A 89 -14.69 -4.03 -13.91
N MET A 90 -15.73 -3.77 -14.70
CA MET A 90 -15.66 -3.56 -16.14
C MET A 90 -15.89 -2.11 -16.56
N SER A 91 -16.77 -1.39 -15.86
CA SER A 91 -17.02 0.04 -16.11
C SER A 91 -17.69 0.72 -14.90
N LEU A 92 -17.66 2.05 -14.90
CA LEU A 92 -18.47 2.87 -13.99
C LEU A 92 -19.81 3.18 -14.62
N ILE A 93 -20.88 3.08 -13.83
CA ILE A 93 -22.21 3.54 -14.22
C ILE A 93 -22.34 4.98 -13.75
N ARG A 94 -22.73 5.85 -14.67
CA ARG A 94 -22.87 7.29 -14.42
C ARG A 94 -24.29 7.75 -14.70
N SER A 95 -24.74 8.67 -13.86
CA SER A 95 -25.97 9.43 -14.06
C SER A 95 -25.91 10.17 -15.39
N GLU A 96 -26.90 9.96 -16.26
CA GLU A 96 -27.00 10.74 -17.52
C GLU A 96 -27.26 12.23 -17.24
N VAL A 97 -27.92 12.54 -16.12
CA VAL A 97 -28.28 13.91 -15.73
C VAL A 97 -27.10 14.65 -15.08
N THR A 98 -26.40 13.99 -14.16
CA THR A 98 -25.38 14.66 -13.32
C THR A 98 -23.94 14.27 -13.65
N GLY A 99 -23.73 13.23 -14.47
CA GLY A 99 -22.40 12.65 -14.75
C GLY A 99 -21.74 11.95 -13.55
N ARG A 100 -22.39 11.95 -12.38
CA ARG A 100 -21.88 11.35 -11.14
C ARG A 100 -21.84 9.83 -11.27
N VAL A 101 -20.84 9.22 -10.64
CA VAL A 101 -20.76 7.75 -10.53
C VAL A 101 -21.85 7.29 -9.57
N GLU A 102 -22.73 6.42 -10.05
CA GLU A 102 -23.85 5.84 -9.29
C GLU A 102 -23.62 4.35 -9.02
N GLY A 103 -22.74 3.70 -9.78
CA GLY A 103 -22.45 2.29 -9.59
C GLY A 103 -21.24 1.79 -10.36
N VAL A 104 -21.02 0.48 -10.24
CA VAL A 104 -19.97 -0.27 -10.92
C VAL A 104 -20.61 -1.46 -11.61
N GLN A 105 -20.35 -1.59 -12.92
CA GLN A 105 -20.64 -2.80 -13.67
C GLN A 105 -19.48 -3.76 -13.48
N THR A 106 -19.76 -4.98 -13.04
CA THR A 106 -18.81 -6.08 -13.02
C THR A 106 -19.14 -7.07 -14.14
N SER A 107 -18.32 -8.12 -14.31
CA SER A 107 -18.59 -9.17 -15.29
C SER A 107 -19.89 -9.94 -15.03
N LYS A 108 -20.38 -9.97 -13.78
CA LYS A 108 -21.56 -10.75 -13.37
C LYS A 108 -22.67 -9.92 -12.72
N ASN A 109 -22.38 -8.69 -12.29
CA ASN A 109 -23.28 -7.90 -11.45
C ASN A 109 -23.31 -6.42 -11.84
N ILE A 110 -24.33 -5.73 -11.35
CA ILE A 110 -24.39 -4.27 -11.30
C ILE A 110 -24.52 -3.86 -9.83
N LEU A 111 -23.56 -3.06 -9.35
CA LEU A 111 -23.48 -2.65 -7.95
C LEU A 111 -23.69 -1.14 -7.83
N TYR A 112 -24.82 -0.72 -7.27
CA TYR A 112 -25.10 0.70 -7.03
C TYR A 112 -24.56 1.15 -5.68
N GLY A 113 -23.85 2.28 -5.68
CA GLY A 113 -23.31 2.93 -4.49
C GLY A 113 -24.13 4.16 -4.11
N ARG A 114 -24.40 4.34 -2.80
CA ARG A 114 -25.16 5.51 -2.32
C ARG A 114 -24.30 6.74 -2.03
N LYS A 115 -23.01 6.55 -1.75
CA LYS A 115 -22.13 7.62 -1.23
C LYS A 115 -20.88 7.82 -2.07
N ALA A 116 -20.10 6.76 -2.24
CA ALA A 116 -18.83 6.83 -2.94
C ALA A 116 -18.45 5.46 -3.51
N THR A 117 -17.67 5.51 -4.58
CA THR A 117 -16.93 4.36 -5.12
C THR A 117 -15.45 4.61 -4.86
N VAL A 118 -14.80 3.66 -4.20
CA VAL A 118 -13.36 3.72 -3.90
C VAL A 118 -12.63 2.72 -4.80
N VAL A 119 -11.65 3.21 -5.57
CA VAL A 119 -10.80 2.34 -6.40
C VAL A 119 -9.51 2.05 -5.64
N ALA A 120 -9.36 0.80 -5.23
CA ALA A 120 -8.19 0.29 -4.50
C ALA A 120 -7.58 -0.94 -5.22
N SER A 121 -7.49 -0.89 -6.55
CA SER A 121 -7.03 -2.01 -7.40
C SER A 121 -5.50 -2.10 -7.54
N GLY A 122 -4.75 -1.49 -6.62
CA GLY A 122 -3.29 -1.56 -6.59
C GLY A 122 -2.63 -1.19 -7.92
N ALA A 123 -1.78 -2.08 -8.42
CA ALA A 123 -1.06 -1.92 -9.68
C ALA A 123 -1.95 -1.68 -10.91
N TRP A 124 -3.21 -2.13 -10.89
CA TRP A 124 -4.14 -1.99 -12.01
C TRP A 124 -4.92 -0.67 -12.00
N THR A 125 -4.75 0.17 -10.98
CA THR A 125 -5.52 1.43 -10.83
C THR A 125 -5.43 2.32 -12.06
N ARG A 126 -4.23 2.51 -12.64
CA ARG A 126 -4.05 3.33 -13.85
C ARG A 126 -4.86 2.77 -15.03
N SER A 127 -4.68 1.48 -15.34
CA SER A 127 -5.35 0.85 -16.49
C SER A 127 -6.88 0.86 -16.33
N LEU A 128 -7.36 0.61 -15.11
CA LEU A 128 -8.78 0.57 -14.79
C LEU A 128 -9.41 1.96 -14.82
N LEU A 129 -8.74 3.00 -14.32
CA LEU A 129 -9.27 4.36 -14.44
C LEU A 129 -9.22 4.89 -15.86
N HIS A 130 -8.19 4.55 -16.64
CA HIS A 130 -8.15 4.93 -18.05
C HIS A 130 -9.33 4.35 -18.83
N SER A 131 -9.69 3.09 -18.59
CA SER A 131 -10.90 2.51 -19.21
C SER A 131 -12.20 3.13 -18.69
N PHE A 132 -12.25 3.52 -17.41
CA PHE A 132 -13.48 4.02 -16.76
C PHE A 132 -13.74 5.51 -16.97
N LEU A 133 -12.70 6.32 -17.15
CA LEU A 133 -12.79 7.77 -17.27
C LEU A 133 -12.74 8.25 -18.74
N GLY A 134 -12.42 7.35 -19.67
CA GLY A 134 -12.33 7.65 -21.09
C GLY A 134 -11.07 8.43 -21.48
N PRO A 135 -10.88 8.68 -22.80
CA PRO A 135 -9.63 9.21 -23.36
C PRO A 135 -9.32 10.66 -22.95
N ASN A 136 -10.31 11.40 -22.42
CA ASN A 136 -10.14 12.81 -22.04
C ASN A 136 -9.76 13.00 -20.57
N SER A 137 -9.51 11.90 -19.83
CA SER A 137 -9.13 11.99 -18.43
C SER A 137 -7.66 12.40 -18.27
N THR A 138 -7.43 13.50 -17.57
CA THR A 138 -6.08 14.05 -17.28
C THR A 138 -5.41 13.38 -16.08
N LEU A 139 -6.05 12.37 -15.50
CA LEU A 139 -5.60 11.73 -14.27
C LEU A 139 -4.48 10.72 -14.57
N ASP A 140 -3.23 11.18 -14.54
CA ASP A 140 -2.07 10.30 -14.64
C ASP A 140 -1.67 9.75 -13.26
N ILE A 141 -2.02 8.49 -13.00
CA ILE A 141 -1.63 7.80 -11.76
C ILE A 141 -0.28 7.13 -11.97
N PRO A 142 0.81 7.54 -11.29
CA PRO A 142 2.18 7.08 -11.55
C PRO A 142 2.46 5.63 -11.16
N VAL A 143 1.44 4.81 -10.95
CA VAL A 143 1.56 3.39 -10.61
C VAL A 143 1.33 2.56 -11.88
N LYS A 144 2.27 1.68 -12.21
CA LYS A 144 2.09 0.58 -13.18
C LYS A 144 2.34 -0.73 -12.45
N PRO A 145 1.77 -1.85 -12.92
CA PRO A 145 2.26 -3.16 -12.50
C PRO A 145 3.77 -3.22 -12.71
N ARG A 146 4.51 -3.60 -11.67
CA ARG A 146 5.91 -3.99 -11.86
C ARG A 146 5.86 -5.27 -12.70
N LYS A 147 6.46 -5.21 -13.89
CA LYS A 147 6.67 -6.40 -14.72
C LYS A 147 7.61 -7.35 -13.98
#